data_AF-A0AAU2I4P4-F1
#
_entry.id   AF-A0AAU2I4P4-F1
#
_cell.length_a   1.000
_cell.length_b   1.000
_cell.length_c   1.000
_cell.angle_alpha   90.00
_cell.angle_beta   90.00
_cell.angle_gamma   90.00
#
_symmetry.space_group_name_H-M   'P 1'
#
loop_
_entity.id
_entity.type
_entity.pdbx_description
1 polymer ?
#
loop_
_entity_poly.entity_id
_entity_poly.type
_entity_poly.pdbx_seq_one_letter_code
_entity_poly.pdbx_strand_id
1 'polypeptide(L)' 'MAYAHVAGESARRARQWEEDALVAEIRVLHAGSRGAYGALRVHAALRRAGRAVNLKPVERLMRERCIVGITRRRRRG' A
#
# COMPACT_ATOMS: atom_id res chain seq x y z
N MET A 1 10.78 -38.74 5.42
CA MET A 1 9.53 -37.94 5.52
C MET A 1 9.88 -36.47 5.29
N ALA A 2 9.49 -35.89 4.16
CA ALA A 2 9.88 -34.54 3.75
C ALA A 2 8.67 -33.59 3.77
N TYR A 3 8.93 -32.36 4.19
CA TYR A 3 8.01 -31.42 4.83
C TYR A 3 6.91 -30.82 3.93
N ALA A 4 5.71 -30.72 4.49
CA ALA A 4 4.54 -30.01 3.96
C ALA A 4 4.65 -28.46 4.05
N HIS A 5 5.79 -27.87 3.65
CA HIS A 5 6.00 -26.41 3.65
C HIS A 5 6.09 -25.78 2.25
N VAL A 6 6.33 -26.58 1.21
CA VAL A 6 6.62 -26.05 -0.15
C VAL A 6 5.41 -25.38 -0.81
N ALA A 7 4.19 -25.82 -0.49
CA ALA A 7 2.96 -25.20 -1.00
C ALA A 7 2.68 -23.81 -0.38
N GLY A 8 3.07 -23.60 0.89
CA GLY A 8 2.85 -22.34 1.60
C GLY A 8 3.82 -21.23 1.20
N GLU A 9 5.07 -21.57 0.88
CA GLU A 9 6.08 -20.61 0.44
C GLU A 9 5.76 -19.98 -0.92
N SER A 10 5.26 -20.80 -1.85
CA SER A 10 4.85 -20.35 -3.18
C SER A 10 3.69 -19.34 -3.09
N ALA A 11 2.70 -19.62 -2.24
CA ALA A 11 1.60 -18.70 -1.96
C ALA A 11 2.05 -17.42 -1.23
N ARG A 12 3.07 -17.50 -0.36
CA ARG A 12 3.67 -16.32 0.28
C ARG A 12 4.40 -15.44 -0.73
N ARG A 13 5.18 -16.02 -1.64
CA ARG A 13 5.86 -15.28 -2.71
C ARG A 13 4.86 -14.60 -3.66
N ALA A 14 3.80 -15.29 -4.05
CA ALA A 14 2.75 -14.69 -4.90
C ALA A 14 2.10 -13.48 -4.22
N ARG A 15 1.77 -13.58 -2.92
CA ARG A 15 1.24 -12.44 -2.14
C ARG A 15 2.25 -11.29 -2.06
N GLN A 16 3.51 -11.60 -1.81
CA GLN A 16 4.57 -10.59 -1.75
C GLN A 16 4.69 -9.81 -3.06
N TRP A 17 4.60 -10.49 -4.21
CA TRP A 17 4.66 -9.86 -5.52
C TRP A 17 3.46 -8.94 -5.78
N GLU A 18 2.27 -9.38 -5.37
CA GLU A 18 1.06 -8.55 -5.46
C GLU A 18 1.15 -7.31 -4.55
N GLU A 19 1.71 -7.47 -3.34
CA GLU A 19 2.00 -6.36 -2.43
C GLU A 19 3.05 -5.39 -3.00
N ASP A 20 4.13 -5.89 -3.61
CA ASP A 20 5.14 -5.06 -4.25
C ASP A 20 4.56 -4.28 -5.45
N ALA A 21 3.71 -4.92 -6.26
CA ALA A 21 2.98 -4.25 -7.33
C ALA A 21 2.04 -3.15 -6.78
N LEU A 22 1.35 -3.42 -5.68
CA LEU A 22 0.51 -2.44 -5.00
C LEU A 22 1.32 -1.27 -4.45
N VAL A 23 2.50 -1.52 -3.86
CA VAL A 23 3.41 -0.47 -3.39
C VAL A 23 3.87 0.43 -4.54
N ALA A 24 4.19 -0.14 -5.70
CA ALA A 24 4.58 0.64 -6.86
C ALA A 24 3.45 1.60 -7.29
N GLU A 25 2.22 1.12 -7.32
CA GLU A 25 1.05 1.93 -7.67
C GLU A 25 0.77 3.03 -6.63
N ILE A 26 0.89 2.70 -5.34
CA ILE A 26 0.81 3.67 -4.23
C ILE A 26 1.86 4.78 -4.40
N ARG A 27 3.10 4.44 -4.77
CA ARG A 27 4.19 5.41 -4.98
C ARG A 27 3.90 6.36 -6.12
N VAL A 28 3.38 5.86 -7.24
CA VAL A 28 3.00 6.69 -8.40
C VAL A 28 1.91 7.69 -8.01
N LEU A 29 0.84 7.22 -7.35
CA LEU A 29 -0.25 8.08 -6.89
C LEU A 29 0.22 9.11 -5.85
N HIS A 30 1.07 8.69 -4.92
CA HIS A 30 1.64 9.56 -3.90
C HIS A 30 2.55 10.63 -4.51
N ALA A 31 3.44 10.26 -5.43
CA ALA A 31 4.33 11.19 -6.14
C ALA A 31 3.54 12.18 -7.02
N GLY A 32 2.51 11.71 -7.73
CA GLY A 32 1.61 12.57 -8.51
C GLY A 32 0.88 13.60 -7.64
N SER A 33 0.64 13.28 -6.37
CA SER A 33 0.07 14.21 -5.38
C SER A 33 1.09 15.11 -4.67
N ARG A 34 2.36 15.09 -5.07
CA ARG A 34 3.48 15.77 -4.38
C ARG A 34 3.61 15.36 -2.91
N GLY A 35 3.32 14.10 -2.61
CA GLY A 35 3.33 13.56 -1.27
C GLY A 35 2.18 14.01 -0.36
N ALA A 36 1.17 14.72 -0.88
CA ALA A 36 0.04 15.17 -0.07
C ALA A 36 -0.92 14.04 0.34
N TYR A 37 -0.93 12.92 -0.39
CA TYR A 37 -1.92 11.87 -0.18
C TYR A 37 -1.45 10.89 0.91
N GLY A 38 -2.21 10.83 2.00
CA GLY A 38 -2.15 9.75 2.99
C GLY A 38 -2.99 8.53 2.56
N ALA A 39 -3.01 7.50 3.39
CA ALA A 39 -3.61 6.20 3.08
C ALA A 39 -5.06 6.27 2.59
N LEU A 40 -5.91 7.08 3.20
CA LEU A 40 -7.30 7.24 2.76
C LEU A 40 -7.41 7.80 1.33
N ARG A 41 -6.58 8.80 0.99
CA ARG A 41 -6.62 9.44 -0.34
C ARG A 41 -6.00 8.55 -1.41
N VAL A 42 -4.93 7.84 -1.06
CA VAL A 42 -4.32 6.82 -1.92
C VAL A 42 -5.32 5.69 -2.18
N HIS A 43 -5.99 5.16 -1.15
CA HIS A 43 -7.02 4.13 -1.30
C HIS A 43 -8.18 4.61 -2.20
N ALA A 44 -8.65 5.84 -2.01
CA ALA A 44 -9.68 6.40 -2.88
C ALA A 44 -9.20 6.58 -4.34
N ALA A 45 -7.92 6.86 -4.56
CA ALA A 45 -7.34 6.93 -5.90
C ALA A 45 -7.19 5.54 -6.53
N LEU A 46 -6.75 4.53 -5.76
CA LEU A 46 -6.69 3.13 -6.19
C LEU A 46 -8.07 2.60 -6.59
N ARG A 47 -9.11 2.90 -5.79
CA ARG A 47 -10.50 2.53 -6.15
C ARG A 47 -10.97 3.19 -7.44
N ARG A 48 -10.61 4.46 -7.68
CA ARG A 48 -10.92 5.16 -8.94
C ARG A 48 -10.16 4.56 -10.13
N ALA A 49 -8.96 4.05 -9.91
CA ALA A 49 -8.18 3.31 -10.89
C ALA A 49 -8.69 1.87 -11.12
N GLY A 50 -9.79 1.46 -10.48
CA GLY A 50 -10.38 0.13 -10.65
C GLY A 50 -9.76 -0.96 -9.76
N ARG A 51 -8.85 -0.60 -8.84
CA ARG A 51 -8.25 -1.53 -7.88
C ARG A 51 -9.13 -1.68 -6.64
N ALA A 52 -9.72 -2.85 -6.46
CA ALA A 52 -10.47 -3.22 -5.27
C ALA A 52 -9.53 -3.72 -4.15
N VAL A 53 -8.83 -2.80 -3.49
CA VAL A 53 -7.97 -3.12 -2.35
C VAL A 53 -8.57 -2.60 -1.06
N ASN A 54 -8.43 -3.33 0.05
CA ASN A 54 -8.86 -2.86 1.37
C ASN A 54 -7.96 -1.73 1.89
N LEU A 55 -8.47 -0.89 2.80
CA LEU A 55 -7.67 0.20 3.38
C LEU A 55 -6.52 -0.31 4.26
N LYS A 56 -6.74 -1.37 5.05
CA LYS A 56 -5.74 -1.96 5.95
C LYS A 56 -4.39 -2.28 5.28
N PRO A 57 -4.34 -3.02 4.15
CA PRO A 57 -3.07 -3.27 3.47
C PRO A 57 -2.44 -2.00 2.91
N VAL A 58 -3.22 -1.04 2.43
CA VAL A 58 -2.70 0.27 1.96
C VAL A 58 -2.03 1.03 3.11
N GLU A 59 -2.68 1.10 4.28
CA GLU A 59 -2.12 1.72 5.49
C GLU A 59 -0.83 1.04 5.94
N ARG A 60 -0.85 -0.30 6.00
CA ARG A 60 0.32 -1.08 6.39
C ARG A 60 1.50 -0.87 5.43
N LEU A 61 1.27 -0.99 4.12
CA LEU A 61 2.31 -0.83 3.10
C LEU A 61 2.86 0.59 3.05
N MET A 62 2.01 1.61 3.22
CA MET A 62 2.48 3.00 3.35
C MET A 62 3.34 3.19 4.60
N ARG A 63 2.97 2.59 5.73
CA ARG A 63 3.77 2.64 6.96
C ARG A 63 5.12 1.92 6.80
N GLU A 64 5.12 0.70 6.28
CA GLU A 64 6.33 -0.12 6.08
C GLU A 64 7.32 0.53 5.10
N ARG A 65 6.82 1.23 4.08
CA ARG A 65 7.64 1.89 3.05
C ARG A 65 7.91 3.36 3.36
N CYS A 66 7.60 3.83 4.57
CA CYS A 66 7.76 5.22 5.02
C CYS A 66 7.10 6.25 4.09
N ILE A 67 5.98 5.90 3.45
CA ILE A 67 5.21 6.77 2.58
C ILE A 67 4.22 7.55 3.44
N VAL A 68 4.54 8.81 3.73
CA VAL A 68 3.76 9.65 4.65
C VAL A 68 3.08 10.78 3.87
N GLY A 69 1.76 10.82 3.93
CA GLY A 69 1.00 11.95 3.40
C GLY A 69 1.28 13.23 4.20
N ILE A 70 1.34 14.38 3.52
CA ILE A 70 1.40 15.69 4.19
C ILE A 70 0.10 15.90 4.97
N THR A 71 0.14 15.64 6.28
CA THR A 71 -0.87 16.10 7.22
C THR A 71 -0.52 17.55 7.54
N ARG A 72 -1.29 18.51 7.00
CA ARG A 72 -1.26 19.88 7.52
C ARG A 72 -1.87 19.82 8.92
N ARG A 73 -1.04 19.56 9.93
CA ARG A 73 -1.45 19.71 11.33
C ARG A 73 -1.82 21.19 11.48
N ARG A 74 -3.12 21.49 11.53
CA ARG A 74 -3.62 22.82 11.88
C ARG A 74 -3.03 23.12 13.26
N ARG A 75 -2.07 24.04 13.37
CA ARG A 75 -1.72 24.59 14.69
C ARG A 75 -3.02 25.18 15.20
N ARG A 76 -3.58 24.62 16.28
CA ARG A 76 -4.55 25.36 17.09
C ARG A 76 -3.74 26.53 17.65
N GLY A 77 -3.94 27.71 17.06
CA GLY A 77 -3.68 28.96 17.72
C GLY A 77 -4.79 29.25 18.71
#